data_AF-A0A701VBQ8-F1
#
_entry.id   AF-A0A701VBQ8-F1
#
_cell.length_a   1.000
_cell.length_b   1.000
_cell.length_c   1.000
_cell.angle_alpha   90.00
_cell.angle_beta   90.00
_cell.angle_gamma   90.00
#
_symmetry.space_group_name_H-M   'P 1'
#
loop_
_entity.id
_entity.type
_entity.pdbx_description
1 polymer ?
#
loop_
_entity_poly.entity_id
_entity_poly.type
_entity_poly.pdbx_seq_one_letter_code
_entity_poly.pdbx_strand_id
1 'polypeptide(L)' 'MGFGVDKIDRQSWLVKFRRAKCQDTLNTMRDAAIRNYEGNFRVIADIILAHEARETEIEKGVFCQVSRCPSFIP' A
#
# COMPACT_ATOMS: atom_id res chain seq x y z
N MET A 1 21.47 -9.52 15.65
CA MET A 1 20.10 -9.54 15.08
C MET A 1 20.25 -9.46 13.58
N GLY A 2 20.15 -10.59 12.86
CA GLY A 2 20.27 -10.60 11.41
C GLY A 2 19.00 -10.02 10.80
N PHE A 3 19.11 -8.90 10.10
CA PHE A 3 18.04 -8.40 9.24
C PHE A 3 17.87 -9.42 8.10
N GLY A 4 16.93 -10.34 8.29
CA GLY A 4 16.53 -11.29 7.28
C GLY A 4 16.14 -10.54 6.02
N VAL A 5 16.65 -11.01 4.88
CA VAL A 5 16.23 -10.67 3.52
C VAL A 5 14.85 -10.00 3.50
N ASP A 6 14.84 -8.73 3.10
CA ASP A 6 13.68 -7.84 2.99
C ASP A 6 12.59 -8.47 2.10
N LYS A 7 11.81 -9.39 2.67
CA LYS A 7 10.61 -9.91 2.04
C LYS A 7 9.56 -8.84 2.27
N ILE A 8 9.44 -7.92 1.32
CA ILE A 8 8.36 -6.95 1.35
C ILE A 8 7.05 -7.72 1.22
N ASP A 9 6.41 -7.94 2.35
CA ASP A 9 5.11 -8.61 2.46
C ASP A 9 4.00 -7.73 1.89
N ARG A 10 2.93 -8.36 1.37
CA ARG A 10 1.69 -7.70 0.94
C ARG A 10 1.23 -6.60 1.89
N GLN A 11 1.31 -6.83 3.20
CA GLN A 11 0.87 -5.87 4.21
C GLN A 11 1.70 -4.58 4.20
N SER A 12 3.01 -4.70 3.97
CA SER A 12 3.93 -3.56 3.83
C SER A 12 3.61 -2.74 2.58
N TRP A 13 3.24 -3.39 1.47
CA TRP A 13 2.76 -2.71 0.27
C TRP A 13 1.43 -2.00 0.48
N LEU A 14 0.48 -2.65 1.17
CA LEU A 14 -0.82 -2.06 1.45
C LEU A 14 -0.69 -0.78 2.29
N VAL A 15 0.21 -0.76 3.29
CA VAL A 15 0.49 0.45 4.09
C VAL A 15 1.01 1.59 3.21
N LYS A 16 1.87 1.30 2.23
CA LYS A 16 2.34 2.30 1.25
C LYS A 16 1.18 2.80 0.38
N PHE A 17 0.36 1.90 -0.16
CA PHE A 17 -0.77 2.25 -1.04
C PHE A 17 -1.91 2.99 -0.33
N ARG A 18 -2.11 2.82 0.99
CA ARG A 18 -3.09 3.61 1.77
C ARG A 18 -2.85 5.13 1.75
N ARG A 19 -1.65 5.57 1.36
CA ARG A 19 -1.37 6.99 1.10
C ARG A 19 -2.14 7.52 -0.10
N ALA A 20 -2.42 6.68 -1.10
CA ALA A 20 -3.26 7.05 -2.23
C ALA A 20 -4.72 7.20 -1.78
N LYS A 21 -5.27 8.40 -2.02
CA LYS A 21 -6.68 8.74 -1.78
C LYS A 21 -7.52 8.72 -3.06
N CYS A 22 -6.88 8.62 -4.21
CA CYS A 22 -7.52 8.56 -5.52
C CYS A 22 -7.00 7.35 -6.30
N GLN A 23 -7.87 6.80 -7.15
CA GLN A 23 -7.57 5.66 -8.01
C GLN A 23 -6.40 5.94 -8.97
N ASP A 24 -6.35 7.15 -9.53
CA ASP A 24 -5.28 7.61 -10.42
C ASP A 24 -3.90 7.54 -9.75
N THR A 25 -3.78 8.13 -8.56
CA THR A 25 -2.54 8.09 -7.77
C THR A 25 -2.14 6.66 -7.41
N LEU A 26 -3.12 5.82 -7.07
CA LEU A 26 -2.87 4.41 -6.75
C LEU A 26 -2.31 3.64 -7.96
N ASN A 27 -2.84 3.89 -9.15
CA ASN A 27 -2.34 3.32 -10.41
C ASN A 27 -0.91 3.78 -10.74
N THR A 28 -0.60 5.07 -10.56
CA THR A 28 0.77 5.58 -10.73
C THR A 28 1.75 4.93 -9.74
N MET A 29 1.34 4.77 -8.48
CA MET A 29 2.17 4.11 -7.47
C MET A 29 2.41 2.63 -7.80
N ARG A 30 1.40 1.92 -8.32
CA ARG A 30 1.55 0.53 -8.78
C ARG A 30 2.54 0.44 -9.93
N ASP A 31 2.36 1.25 -10.96
CA ASP A 31 3.21 1.24 -12.15
C ASP A 31 4.68 1.54 -11.80
N ALA A 32 4.90 2.54 -10.94
CA ALA A 32 6.23 2.84 -10.42
C ALA A 32 6.81 1.66 -9.61
N ALA A 33 6.01 1.01 -8.77
CA ALA A 33 6.46 -0.14 -7.99
C ALA A 33 6.82 -1.34 -8.88
N ILE A 34 6.00 -1.68 -9.88
CA ILE A 34 6.28 -2.78 -10.80
C ILE A 34 7.61 -2.55 -11.54
N ARG A 35 7.85 -1.33 -12.05
CA ARG A 35 9.13 -0.99 -12.72
C ARG A 35 10.33 -1.10 -11.78
N ASN A 36 10.19 -0.77 -10.50
CA ASN A 36 11.27 -0.87 -9.53
C ASN A 36 11.62 -2.32 -9.14
N TYR A 37 10.66 -3.24 -9.23
CA TYR A 37 10.83 -4.65 -8.89
C TYR A 37 10.73 -5.56 -10.11
N GLU A 38 11.02 -5.01 -11.30
CA GLU A 38 11.01 -5.75 -12.56
C GLU A 38 11.95 -6.96 -12.46
N GLY A 39 11.43 -8.15 -12.82
CA GLY A 39 12.14 -9.43 -12.67
C GLY A 39 11.92 -10.16 -11.34
N ASN A 40 11.27 -9.54 -10.34
CA ASN A 40 10.89 -10.21 -9.09
C ASN A 40 9.38 -10.50 -9.04
N PHE A 41 8.97 -11.56 -9.72
CA PHE A 41 7.57 -11.95 -9.88
C PHE A 41 6.79 -12.10 -8.57
N ARG A 42 7.46 -12.56 -7.49
CA ARG A 42 6.83 -12.68 -6.17
C ARG A 42 6.42 -11.31 -5.63
N VAL A 43 7.34 -10.36 -5.65
CA VAL A 43 7.08 -8.99 -5.17
C VAL A 43 6.05 -8.29 -6.04
N ILE A 44 6.07 -8.53 -7.36
CA ILE A 44 5.06 -8.01 -8.28
C ILE A 44 3.66 -8.55 -7.94
N ALA A 45 3.53 -9.85 -7.61
CA ALA A 45 2.26 -10.42 -7.19
C ALA A 45 1.74 -9.76 -5.88
N ASP A 46 2.62 -9.56 -4.89
CA ASP A 46 2.27 -8.85 -3.65
C ASP A 46 1.85 -7.39 -3.91
N ILE A 47 2.51 -6.70 -4.84
CA ILE A 47 2.16 -5.34 -5.28
C ILE A 47 0.74 -5.30 -5.87
N ILE A 48 0.41 -6.24 -6.76
CA ILE A 48 -0.90 -6.30 -7.42
C ILE A 48 -1.99 -6.60 -6.39
N LEU A 49 -1.80 -7.60 -5.53
CA LEU A 49 -2.78 -7.95 -4.49
C LEU A 49 -3.02 -6.80 -3.50
N ALA A 50 -1.97 -6.06 -3.15
CA ALA A 50 -2.09 -4.89 -2.28
C ALA A 50 -2.76 -3.70 -2.98
N HIS A 51 -2.58 -3.56 -4.29
CA HIS A 51 -3.26 -2.56 -5.12
C HIS A 51 -4.76 -2.84 -5.17
N GLU A 52 -5.19 -4.06 -5.52
CA GLU A 52 -6.61 -4.45 -5.58
C GLU A 52 -7.33 -4.27 -4.23
N ALA A 53 -6.65 -4.64 -3.13
CA ALA A 53 -7.18 -4.43 -1.79
C ALA A 53 -7.41 -2.94 -1.50
N ARG A 54 -6.52 -2.06 -1.96
CA ARG A 54 -6.67 -0.61 -1.79
C ARG A 54 -7.73 -0.03 -2.72
N GLU A 55 -7.89 -0.53 -3.93
CA GLU A 55 -8.99 -0.14 -4.83
C GLU A 55 -10.35 -0.39 -4.16
N THR A 56 -10.53 -1.60 -3.62
CA THR A 56 -11.75 -1.97 -2.89
C THR A 56 -12.01 -1.03 -1.70
N GLU A 57 -10.96 -0.62 -0.97
CA GLU A 57 -11.08 0.35 0.11
C GLU A 57 -11.53 1.73 -0.41
N ILE A 58 -10.98 2.19 -1.54
CA ILE A 58 -11.34 3.48 -2.15
C ILE A 58 -12.78 3.46 -2.65
N GLU A 59 -13.21 2.40 -3.35
CA GLU A 59 -14.58 2.23 -3.82
C GLU A 59 -15.60 2.21 -2.68
N LYS A 60 -15.24 1.61 -1.54
CA LYS A 60 -16.07 1.61 -0.33
C LYS A 60 -16.00 2.91 0.48
N GLY A 61 -15.20 3.89 0.06
CA GLY A 61 -14.97 5.13 0.80
C GLY A 61 -14.18 4.94 2.11
N VAL A 62 -13.52 3.79 2.28
CA VAL A 62 -12.65 3.48 3.42
C VAL A 62 -11.28 4.11 3.18
N PHE A 63 -11.23 5.41 3.42
CA PHE A 63 -9.95 6.09 3.57
C PHE A 63 -9.45 5.79 4.97
N CYS A 64 -8.21 5.30 5.10
CA CYS A 64 -7.55 5.19 6.40
C CYS A 64 -7.69 6.54 7.11
N GLN A 65 -8.63 6.62 8.05
CA GLN A 65 -8.67 7.68 9.02
C GLN A 65 -7.40 7.42 9.82
N VAL A 66 -6.39 8.28 9.65
CA VAL A 66 -5.49 8.49 10.78
C VAL A 66 -6.46 8.83 11.89
N SER A 67 -6.67 7.90 12.83
CA SER A 67 -7.43 8.18 14.04
C SER A 67 -6.85 9.49 14.51
N ARG A 68 -7.64 10.58 14.38
CA ARG A 68 -7.24 11.87 14.92
C ARG A 68 -6.77 11.53 16.33
N CYS A 69 -5.53 11.93 16.64
CA CYS A 69 -4.96 11.82 17.98
C CYS A 69 -6.10 12.04 18.97
N PRO A 70 -6.32 11.17 19.98
CA PRO A 70 -7.38 11.40 20.94
C PRO A 70 -7.22 12.83 21.40
N SER A 71 -8.22 13.65 21.07
CA SER A 71 -8.24 15.08 21.33
C SER A 71 -7.78 15.22 22.77
N PHE A 72 -6.67 15.92 23.00
CA PHE A 72 -6.33 16.36 24.33
C PHE A 72 -7.46 17.32 24.71
N ILE A 73 -8.46 16.80 25.43
CA ILE A 73 -9.56 17.60 25.98
C ILE A 73 -8.90 18.44 27.08
N PRO A 74 -9.08 19.78 27.07
CA PRO A 74 -8.34 20.71 27.93
C PRO A 74 -8.58 20.47 29.43
#